data_AF-A0A7V9P488-F1
#
_entry.id   AF-A0A7V9P488-F1
#
_cell.length_a   1.000
_cell.length_b   1.000
_cell.length_c   1.000
_cell.angle_alpha   90.00
_cell.angle_beta   90.00
_cell.angle_gamma   90.00
#
_symmetry.space_group_name_H-M   'P 1'
#
loop_
_entity.id
_entity.type
_entity.pdbx_description
1 polymer ?
#
loop_
_entity_poly.entity_id
_entity_poly.type
_entity_poly.pdbx_seq_one_letter_code
_entity_poly.pdbx_strand_id
1 'polypeptide(L)'
;MTDRVVVTGMGLRTPLGSDLETLWARLLSGESASQHWPDLAAENFPIASACRLQDFEVSGDPTRRGRDLAVAAARDALTDSDLDGDGRIGVFVGTTMGESAAFEAAA
;
A
#
# COMPACT_ATOMS: atom_id res chain seq x y z
N MET A 1 10.33 -12.79 -31.40
CA MET A 1 9.19 -13.32 -30.63
C MET A 1 9.20 -12.63 -29.29
N THR A 2 8.11 -12.00 -28.89
CA THR A 2 7.94 -11.46 -27.54
C THR A 2 7.32 -12.54 -26.68
N ASP A 3 7.96 -12.88 -25.57
CA ASP A 3 7.41 -13.82 -24.60
C ASP A 3 6.07 -13.29 -24.06
N ARG A 4 5.10 -14.19 -23.86
CA ARG A 4 3.81 -13.81 -23.24
C ARG A 4 4.03 -13.58 -21.75
N VAL A 5 3.57 -12.43 -21.26
CA VAL A 5 3.60 -12.07 -19.84
C VAL A 5 2.19 -12.23 -19.29
N VAL A 6 2.07 -12.82 -18.10
CA VAL A 6 0.82 -13.02 -17.37
C VAL A 6 0.98 -12.54 -15.93
N VAL A 7 -0.14 -12.18 -15.29
CA VAL A 7 -0.19 -11.89 -13.85
C VAL A 7 -0.51 -13.21 -13.14
N THR A 8 0.36 -13.64 -12.23
CA THR A 8 0.20 -14.89 -11.47
C THR A 8 -0.24 -14.68 -10.04
N GLY A 9 -0.01 -13.50 -9.46
CA GLY A 9 -0.50 -13.16 -8.13
C GLY A 9 -0.58 -11.66 -7.91
N MET A 10 -1.42 -11.26 -6.96
CA MET A 10 -1.64 -9.88 -6.57
C MET A 10 -1.57 -9.74 -5.04
N GLY A 11 -1.06 -8.61 -4.60
CA GLY A 11 -0.94 -8.30 -3.17
C GLY A 11 -1.17 -6.82 -2.93
N LEU A 12 -1.81 -6.49 -1.82
CA LEU A 12 -2.33 -5.14 -1.58
C LEU A 12 -2.50 -4.81 -0.11
N ARG A 13 -2.31 -3.53 0.20
CA ARG A 13 -2.62 -2.92 1.49
C ARG A 13 -3.31 -1.59 1.21
N THR A 14 -4.63 -1.54 1.34
CA THR A 14 -5.41 -0.37 0.92
C THR A 14 -6.41 0.06 1.98
N PRO A 15 -6.80 1.35 2.03
CA PRO A 15 -7.84 1.81 2.96
C PRO A 15 -9.23 1.17 2.72
N LEU A 16 -9.48 0.60 1.54
CA LEU A 16 -10.73 -0.13 1.25
C LEU A 16 -10.64 -1.62 1.58
N GLY A 17 -9.49 -2.15 1.99
CA GLY A 17 -9.32 -3.57 2.29
C GLY A 17 -7.87 -4.01 2.15
N SER A 18 -7.50 -5.02 2.93
CA SER A 18 -6.14 -5.58 2.95
C SER A 18 -6.06 -6.97 2.31
N ASP A 19 -7.14 -7.43 1.69
CA ASP A 19 -7.23 -8.66 0.89
C ASP A 19 -8.03 -8.41 -0.39
N LEU A 20 -7.82 -9.27 -1.39
CA LEU A 20 -8.41 -9.14 -2.72
C LEU A 20 -9.92 -9.22 -2.74
N GLU A 21 -10.51 -10.14 -1.96
CA GLU A 21 -11.95 -10.36 -1.96
C GLU A 21 -12.69 -9.13 -1.38
N THR A 22 -12.24 -8.66 -0.22
CA THR A 22 -12.79 -7.47 0.43
C THR A 22 -12.62 -6.23 -0.44
N LEU A 23 -11.42 -5.99 -0.98
CA LEU A 23 -11.19 -4.85 -1.86
C LEU A 23 -12.11 -4.91 -3.08
N TRP A 24 -12.18 -6.05 -3.75
CA TRP A 24 -12.94 -6.21 -4.98
C TRP A 24 -14.44 -5.99 -4.76
N ALA A 25 -15.00 -6.58 -3.70
CA ALA A 25 -16.40 -6.40 -3.36
C ALA A 25 -16.76 -4.92 -3.10
N ARG A 26 -15.89 -4.20 -2.38
CA ARG A 26 -16.10 -2.77 -2.05
C ARG A 26 -15.89 -1.85 -3.25
N LEU A 27 -14.96 -2.18 -4.15
CA LEU A 27 -14.82 -1.47 -5.43
C LEU A 27 -16.07 -1.65 -6.30
N LEU A 28 -16.58 -2.88 -6.42
CA LEU A 28 -17.78 -3.16 -7.20
C LEU A 28 -19.05 -2.52 -6.61
N SER A 29 -19.10 -2.29 -5.30
CA SER A 29 -20.20 -1.56 -4.65
C SER A 29 -20.09 -0.04 -4.76
N GLY A 30 -18.97 0.48 -5.31
CA GLY A 30 -18.72 1.91 -5.44
C GLY A 30 -18.37 2.60 -4.12
N GLU A 31 -17.82 1.85 -3.15
CA GLU A 31 -17.40 2.41 -1.86
C GLU A 31 -16.20 3.35 -2.02
N SER A 32 -16.21 4.45 -1.25
CA SER A 32 -15.12 5.42 -1.20
C SER A 32 -14.36 5.29 0.11
N ALA A 33 -13.03 5.20 0.03
CA ALA A 33 -12.14 5.25 1.19
C ALA A 33 -11.89 6.67 1.74
N SER A 34 -12.39 7.70 1.07
CA SER A 34 -12.20 9.07 1.53
C SER A 34 -13.03 9.32 2.79
N GLN A 35 -12.34 9.69 3.86
CA GLN A 35 -12.93 9.98 5.16
C GLN A 35 -12.44 11.33 5.67
N HIS A 36 -13.24 11.98 6.51
CA HIS A 36 -12.82 13.16 7.25
C HIS A 36 -11.98 12.76 8.47
N TRP A 37 -10.91 13.50 8.73
CA TRP A 37 -9.90 13.25 9.75
C TRP A 37 -9.81 14.44 10.70
N PRO A 38 -10.38 14.33 11.92
CA PRO A 38 -10.42 15.43 12.87
C PRO A 38 -9.04 15.94 13.29
N ASP A 39 -8.03 15.08 13.31
CA ASP A 39 -6.64 15.46 13.61
C ASP A 39 -6.06 16.41 12.55
N LEU A 40 -6.38 16.22 11.27
CA LEU A 40 -5.96 17.16 10.22
C LEU A 40 -6.64 18.53 10.38
N ALA A 41 -7.91 18.54 10.80
CA ALA A 41 -8.62 19.79 11.07
C ALA A 41 -8.05 20.51 12.30
N ALA A 42 -7.70 19.77 13.36
CA ALA A 42 -7.07 20.31 14.56
C ALA A 42 -5.70 20.94 14.27
N GLU A 43 -4.95 20.40 13.30
CA GLU A 43 -3.70 20.94 12.78
C GLU A 43 -3.91 22.10 11.78
N ASN A 44 -5.15 22.54 11.56
CA ASN A 44 -5.55 23.60 10.62
C ASN A 44 -5.19 23.34 9.14
N PHE A 45 -5.10 22.08 8.72
CA PHE A 45 -4.98 21.78 7.30
C PHE A 45 -6.25 22.23 6.55
N PRO A 46 -6.12 22.91 5.39
CA PRO A 46 -7.27 23.38 4.62
C PRO A 46 -8.11 22.23 4.05
N ILE A 47 -7.50 21.04 3.90
CA ILE A 47 -8.16 19.80 3.51
C ILE A 47 -7.96 18.79 4.63
N ALA A 48 -9.05 18.39 5.26
CA ALA A 48 -9.08 17.41 6.34
C ALA A 48 -9.69 16.07 5.93
N SER A 49 -9.74 15.77 4.62
CA SER A 49 -10.21 14.49 4.10
C SER A 49 -9.07 13.72 3.45
N ALA A 50 -8.97 12.42 3.73
CA ALA A 50 -7.91 11.56 3.22
C ALA A 50 -8.35 10.09 3.20
N CYS A 51 -7.62 9.27 2.44
CA CYS A 51 -7.77 7.82 2.41
C CYS A 51 -6.62 7.17 3.20
N ARG A 52 -6.66 7.22 4.54
CA ARG A 52 -5.60 6.62 5.37
C ARG A 52 -5.88 5.14 5.63
N LEU A 53 -4.85 4.32 5.51
CA LEU A 53 -4.88 2.94 5.96
C LEU A 53 -4.67 2.91 7.48
N GLN A 54 -5.70 2.53 8.26
CA GLN A 54 -5.66 2.53 9.72
C GLN A 54 -4.97 1.28 10.29
N ASP A 55 -5.34 0.10 9.80
CA ASP A 55 -4.93 -1.18 10.37
C ASP A 55 -3.65 -1.73 9.73
N PHE A 56 -2.58 -0.94 9.75
CA PHE A 56 -1.27 -1.35 9.24
C PHE A 56 -0.16 -1.07 10.23
N GLU A 57 0.38 -2.15 10.80
CA GLU A 57 1.52 -2.13 11.71
C GLU A 57 2.80 -1.77 10.96
N VAL A 58 3.48 -0.74 11.43
CA VAL A 58 4.79 -0.32 10.92
C VAL A 58 5.88 -0.94 11.79
N SER A 59 6.92 -1.47 11.16
CA SER A 59 7.98 -2.24 11.81
C SER A 59 8.96 -1.35 12.58
N GLY A 60 8.61 -0.96 13.80
CA GLY A 60 9.49 -0.30 14.78
C GLY A 60 9.94 1.14 14.46
N ASP A 61 10.15 1.46 13.19
CA ASP A 61 10.52 2.78 12.68
C ASP A 61 9.34 3.38 11.90
N PRO A 62 8.59 4.34 12.49
CA PRO A 62 7.42 4.93 11.85
C PRO A 62 7.76 5.69 10.56
N THR A 63 9.02 6.05 10.34
CA THR A 63 9.47 6.76 9.14
C THR A 63 9.65 5.84 7.93
N ARG A 64 9.52 4.52 8.10
CA ARG A 64 9.69 3.51 7.03
C ARG A 64 8.37 2.88 6.56
N ARG A 65 7.27 3.61 6.73
CA ARG A 65 5.92 3.11 6.40
C ARG A 65 5.80 2.72 4.93
N GLY A 66 6.42 3.46 4.00
CA GLY A 66 6.37 3.16 2.57
C GLY A 66 7.00 1.81 2.24
N ARG A 67 8.18 1.53 2.80
CA ARG A 67 8.90 0.26 2.69
C ARG A 67 8.04 -0.88 3.24
N ASP A 68 7.47 -0.70 4.42
CA ASP A 68 6.69 -1.76 5.06
C ASP A 68 5.44 -2.12 4.25
N LEU A 69 4.75 -1.12 3.70
CA LEU A 69 3.62 -1.35 2.79
C LEU A 69 4.06 -2.10 1.53
N ALA A 70 5.16 -1.67 0.90
CA ALA A 70 5.66 -2.31 -0.31
C ALA A 70 6.07 -3.77 -0.05
N VAL A 71 6.77 -4.04 1.07
CA VAL A 71 7.19 -5.39 1.45
C VAL A 71 5.98 -6.26 1.81
N ALA A 72 5.01 -5.74 2.55
CA ALA A 72 3.81 -6.49 2.91
C ALA A 72 3.00 -6.87 1.67
N ALA A 73 2.73 -5.91 0.77
CA ALA A 73 2.02 -6.18 -0.47
C ALA A 73 2.79 -7.13 -1.40
N ALA A 74 4.11 -7.02 -1.49
CA ALA A 74 4.91 -7.95 -2.28
C ALA A 74 4.87 -9.39 -1.71
N ARG A 75 4.85 -9.55 -0.38
CA ARG A 75 4.67 -10.87 0.25
C ARG A 75 3.30 -11.46 -0.04
N ASP A 76 2.24 -10.68 0.07
CA ASP A 76 0.90 -11.14 -0.29
C ASP A 76 0.84 -11.60 -1.75
N ALA A 77 1.47 -10.84 -2.67
CA ALA A 77 1.51 -11.18 -4.09
C ALA A 77 2.29 -12.47 -4.38
N LEU A 78 3.41 -12.70 -3.68
CA LEU A 78 4.17 -13.95 -3.79
C LEU A 78 3.34 -15.13 -3.29
N THR A 79 2.69 -14.99 -2.12
CA THR A 79 1.79 -16.01 -1.56
C THR A 79 0.62 -16.32 -2.50
N ASP A 80 -0.05 -15.30 -3.05
CA ASP A 80 -1.15 -15.49 -4.01
C ASP A 80 -0.68 -16.17 -5.30
N SER A 81 0.56 -15.93 -5.72
CA SER A 81 1.14 -16.53 -6.93
C SER A 81 1.60 -17.98 -6.78
N ASP A 82 1.70 -18.49 -5.55
CA ASP A 82 2.33 -19.79 -5.24
C ASP A 82 3.76 -19.91 -5.83
N LEU A 83 4.51 -18.81 -5.78
CA LEU A 83 5.90 -18.75 -6.23
C LEU A 83 6.85 -18.53 -5.05
N ASP A 84 7.92 -19.32 -5.03
CA ASP A 84 8.89 -19.33 -3.92
C ASP A 84 9.90 -18.16 -3.97
N GLY A 85 9.84 -17.31 -5.00
CA GLY A 85 10.75 -16.17 -5.14
C GLY A 85 12.18 -16.55 -5.53
N ASP A 86 12.38 -17.72 -6.15
CA ASP A 86 13.66 -18.18 -6.69
C ASP A 86 13.74 -18.02 -8.23
N GLY A 87 14.96 -17.77 -8.74
CA GLY A 87 15.25 -17.74 -10.19
C GLY A 87 15.56 -16.35 -10.76
N ARG A 88 15.21 -16.13 -12.03
CA ARG A 88 15.48 -14.85 -12.74
C ARG A 88 14.43 -13.81 -12.38
N ILE A 89 14.66 -13.10 -11.28
CA ILE A 89 13.71 -12.16 -10.72
C ILE A 89 14.19 -10.73 -10.91
N GLY A 90 13.29 -9.88 -11.37
CA GLY A 90 13.43 -8.43 -11.37
C GLY A 90 12.38 -7.82 -10.46
N VAL A 91 12.75 -6.76 -9.74
CA VAL A 91 11.83 -6.00 -8.89
C VAL A 91 11.74 -4.58 -9.45
N PHE A 92 10.52 -4.12 -9.69
CA PHE A 92 10.24 -2.75 -10.09
C PHE A 92 9.23 -2.15 -9.11
N VAL A 93 9.67 -1.16 -8.33
CA VAL A 93 8.82 -0.46 -7.35
C VAL A 93 8.82 1.03 -7.67
N GLY A 94 7.64 1.61 -7.74
CA GLY A 94 7.45 3.06 -7.89
C GLY A 94 7.01 3.70 -6.58
N THR A 95 7.51 4.90 -6.31
CA THR A 95 7.01 5.77 -5.24
C THR A 95 7.10 7.22 -5.68
N THR A 96 6.22 8.08 -5.17
CA THR A 96 6.26 9.52 -5.44
C THR A 96 7.14 10.25 -4.44
N MET A 97 6.86 10.10 -3.14
CA MET A 97 7.58 10.81 -2.08
C MET A 97 8.46 9.88 -1.22
N GLY A 98 8.44 8.57 -1.46
CA GLY A 98 9.18 7.61 -0.67
C GLY A 98 8.80 7.71 0.81
N GLU A 99 9.84 7.80 1.65
CA GLU A 99 9.73 7.94 3.10
C GLU A 99 9.78 9.42 3.52
N SER A 100 8.82 10.23 3.07
CA SER A 100 8.82 11.68 3.33
C SER A 100 8.88 12.03 4.81
N ALA A 101 8.27 11.20 5.67
CA ALA A 101 8.35 11.36 7.13
C ALA A 101 9.79 11.30 7.67
N ALA A 102 10.69 10.52 7.05
CA ALA A 102 12.10 10.47 7.43
C ALA A 102 12.81 11.79 7.10
N PHE A 103 12.49 12.40 5.95
CA PHE A 103 13.03 13.70 5.55
C PHE A 103 12.50 14.83 6.43
N GLU A 104 11.21 14.82 6.75
CA GLU A 104 10.58 15.80 7.63
C GLU A 104 11.12 15.72 9.06
N ALA A 105 11.36 14.51 9.59
CA ALA A 105 11.91 14.33 10.94
C ALA A 105 13.38 14.78 11.08
N ALA A 106 14.11 14.89 9.97
CA ALA A 106 15.51 15.31 9.96
C ALA A 106 15.70 16.83 9.78
N ALA A 107 14.62 17.56 9.44
CA ALA A 107 14.61 19.01 9.27
C ALA A 107 14.34 19.74 10.59
#